data_AF-A0ABD7GNM2-F1
#
_entry.id   AF-A0ABD7GNM2-F1
#
_cell.length_a   1.000
_cell.length_b   1.000
_cell.length_c   1.000
_cell.angle_alpha   90.00
_cell.angle_beta   90.00
_cell.angle_gamma   90.00
#
_symmetry.space_group_name_H-M   'P 1'
#
loop_
_entity.id
_entity.type
_entity.pdbx_description
1 polymer ?
#
loop_
_entity_poly.entity_id
_entity_poly.type
_entity_poly.pdbx_seq_one_letter_code
_entity_poly.pdbx_strand_id
1 'polypeptide(L)' 'MLERFVAGREVTVGVLDDQALPVGEILLGGQEVFDYEHKYQAGAVREVFPADLPPAIAAEAQRLALKVH' A
#
# COMPACT_ATOMS: atom_id res chain seq x y z
N MET A 1 7.38 -0.34 -20.59
CA MET A 1 8.27 -0.59 -19.42
C MET A 1 8.12 -2.06 -19.05
N LEU A 2 9.19 -2.75 -18.66
CA LEU A 2 9.16 -4.15 -18.22
C LEU A 2 9.76 -4.22 -16.82
N GLU A 3 9.03 -4.79 -15.88
CA GLU A 3 9.45 -4.93 -14.48
C GLU A 3 9.34 -6.39 -14.03
N ARG A 4 10.16 -6.77 -13.04
CA ARG A 4 10.10 -8.10 -12.42
C ARG A 4 8.94 -8.12 -11.43
N PHE A 5 8.06 -9.11 -11.54
CA PHE A 5 7.04 -9.36 -10.54
C PHE A 5 7.67 -9.74 -9.19
N VAL A 6 7.22 -9.07 -8.13
CA VAL A 6 7.57 -9.36 -6.74
C VAL A 6 6.30 -9.74 -6.00
N ALA A 7 6.15 -11.03 -5.69
CA ALA A 7 5.04 -11.49 -4.86
C ALA A 7 5.18 -10.94 -3.43
N GLY A 8 4.10 -10.41 -2.87
CA GLY A 8 4.15 -9.83 -1.54
C GLY A 8 2.92 -8.99 -1.20
N ARG A 9 3.11 -8.10 -0.22
CA ARG A 9 2.08 -7.18 0.28
C ARG A 9 2.18 -5.85 -0.48
N GLU A 10 1.04 -5.26 -0.79
CA GLU A 10 0.97 -3.94 -1.41
C GLU A 10 0.58 -2.88 -0.37
N VAL A 11 1.39 -1.83 -0.25
CA VAL A 11 1.21 -0.78 0.75
C VAL A 11 1.23 0.60 0.12
N THR A 12 0.43 1.50 0.67
CA THR A 12 0.33 2.90 0.24
C THR A 12 0.57 3.82 1.43
N VAL A 13 1.31 4.91 1.21
CA VAL A 13 1.51 5.97 2.22
C VAL A 13 1.16 7.31 1.59
N GLY A 14 0.12 7.97 2.10
CA GLY A 14 -0.21 9.34 1.73
C GLY A 14 0.71 10.34 2.44
N VAL A 15 1.06 11.44 1.77
CA VAL A 15 1.77 12.57 2.38
C VAL A 15 0.90 13.82 2.26
N LEU A 16 0.77 14.58 3.35
CA LEU A 16 0.04 15.85 3.41
C LEU A 16 0.88 16.85 4.21
N ASP A 17 1.17 18.02 3.62
CA ASP A 17 1.92 19.12 4.25
C ASP A 17 3.17 18.62 5.02
N ASP A 18 4.03 17.85 4.34
CA ASP A 18 5.26 17.23 4.87
C ASP A 18 5.06 16.16 5.96
N GLN A 19 3.83 15.65 6.13
CA GLN A 19 3.53 14.56 7.08
C GLN A 19 3.13 13.30 6.34
N ALA A 20 3.83 12.20 6.61
CA ALA A 20 3.41 10.87 6.16
C ALA A 20 2.26 10.37 7.05
N LEU A 21 1.13 10.09 6.41
CA LEU A 21 -0.05 9.49 7.02
C LEU A 21 0.19 8.01 7.36
N PRO A 22 -0.70 7.35 8.12
CA PRO A 22 -0.60 5.92 8.41
C PRO A 22 -0.51 5.09 7.12
N VAL A 23 0.34 4.06 7.16
CA VAL A 23 0.48 3.10 6.05
C VAL A 23 -0.83 2.35 5.87
N GLY A 24 -1.32 2.27 4.64
CA GLY A 24 -2.44 1.44 4.22
C GLY A 24 -1.99 0.19 3.51
N GLU A 25 -2.76 -0.88 3.61
CA GLU A 25 -2.57 -2.11 2.86
C GLU A 25 -3.83 -2.48 2.09
N ILE A 26 -3.65 -2.93 0.84
CA ILE A 26 -4.71 -3.50 0.01
C ILE A 26 -4.65 -5.02 0.11
N LEU A 27 -5.77 -5.62 0.50
CA LEU A 27 -5.95 -7.07 0.60
C LEU A 27 -6.85 -7.57 -0.53
N LEU A 28 -6.29 -8.39 -1.43
CA LEU A 28 -6.94 -8.88 -2.65
C LEU A 28 -7.69 -10.22 -2.47
N GLY A 29 -7.90 -10.70 -1.25
CA GLY A 29 -8.73 -11.88 -0.98
C GLY A 29 -8.29 -13.18 -1.68
N GLY A 30 -7.01 -13.30 -2.05
CA GLY A 30 -6.46 -14.48 -2.75
C GLY A 30 -6.10 -14.24 -4.22
N GLN A 31 -6.32 -13.04 -4.75
CA GLN A 31 -5.80 -12.66 -6.07
C GLN A 31 -4.35 -12.14 -5.99
N GLU A 32 -3.62 -12.25 -7.10
CA GLU A 32 -2.18 -11.95 -7.16
C GLU A 32 -1.86 -10.50 -7.57
N VAL A 33 -2.79 -9.79 -8.22
CA VAL A 33 -2.53 -8.45 -8.79
C VAL A 33 -3.72 -7.52 -8.55
N PHE A 34 -3.44 -6.29 -8.14
CA PHE A 34 -4.43 -5.22 -8.06
C PHE A 34 -4.64 -4.61 -9.44
N ASP A 35 -5.77 -4.91 -10.07
CA ASP A 35 -6.12 -4.43 -11.41
C ASP A 35 -7.29 -3.42 -11.40
N TYR A 36 -7.78 -3.08 -12.59
CA TYR A 36 -8.88 -2.13 -12.76
C TYR A 36 -10.18 -2.60 -12.07
N GLU A 37 -10.55 -3.88 -12.22
CA GLU A 37 -11.79 -4.38 -11.61
C GLU A 37 -11.69 -4.30 -10.09
N HIS A 38 -10.54 -4.69 -9.51
CA HIS A 38 -10.29 -4.58 -8.08
C HIS A 38 -10.38 -3.14 -7.55
N LYS A 39 -9.92 -2.18 -8.36
CA LYS A 39 -9.90 -0.76 -7.98
C LYS A 39 -11.28 -0.11 -7.98
N TYR A 40 -12.16 -0.50 -8.89
CA TYR A 40 -13.42 0.22 -9.14
C TYR A 40 -14.67 -0.56 -8.76
N GLN A 41 -14.57 -1.87 -8.55
CA GLN A 41 -15.69 -2.67 -8.09
C GLN A 41 -15.80 -2.65 -6.57
N ALA A 42 -16.93 -2.15 -6.07
CA ALA A 42 -17.18 -2.07 -4.64
C ALA A 42 -17.05 -3.45 -3.97
N GLY A 43 -16.23 -3.52 -2.93
CA GLY A 43 -15.97 -4.75 -2.18
C GLY A 43 -15.00 -5.74 -2.85
N ALA A 44 -14.41 -5.38 -4.00
CA ALA A 44 -13.41 -6.23 -4.65
C ALA A 44 -12.07 -6.26 -3.90
N VAL A 45 -11.79 -5.23 -3.11
CA VAL A 45 -10.64 -5.18 -2.20
C VAL A 45 -11.04 -4.73 -0.81
N ARG A 46 -10.23 -5.12 0.17
CA ARG A 46 -10.29 -4.56 1.52
C ARG A 46 -9.06 -3.70 1.75
N GLU A 47 -9.29 -2.47 2.18
CA GLU A 47 -8.22 -1.57 2.60
C GLU A 47 -8.15 -1.52 4.13
N VAL A 48 -6.94 -1.56 4.68
CA VAL A 48 -6.70 -1.55 6.13
C VAL A 48 -5.76 -0.40 6.48
N PHE A 49 -6.26 0.51 7.32
CA PHE A 49 -5.50 1.64 7.88
C PHE A 49 -5.70 1.68 9.40
N PRO A 50 -4.62 1.65 10.20
CA PRO A 50 -3.23 1.35 9.82
C PRO A 50 -3.06 -0.11 9.40
N ALA A 51 -2.18 -0.36 8.42
CA ALA A 51 -1.82 -1.71 7.99
C ALA A 51 -1.18 -2.53 9.13
N ASP A 52 -1.42 -3.84 9.15
CA ASP A 52 -0.87 -4.77 10.14
C ASP A 52 0.60 -5.11 9.81
N LEU A 53 1.49 -4.17 10.08
CA LEU A 53 2.92 -4.25 9.77
C LEU A 53 3.76 -4.18 11.06
N PRO A 54 4.93 -4.83 11.08
CA PRO A 54 5.91 -4.56 12.12
C PRO A 54 6.21 -3.06 12.18
N PRO A 55 6.27 -2.42 13.37
CA PRO A 55 6.42 -0.98 13.48
C PRO A 55 7.62 -0.40 12.72
N ALA A 56 8.73 -1.14 12.69
CA ALA A 56 9.93 -0.73 11.95
C ALA A 56 9.71 -0.66 10.43
N ILE A 57 8.88 -1.54 9.86
CA ILE A 57 8.57 -1.55 8.43
C ILE A 57 7.64 -0.41 8.08
N ALA A 58 6.62 -0.16 8.91
CA ALA A 58 5.71 0.98 8.72
C ALA A 58 6.47 2.31 8.77
N ALA A 59 7.37 2.46 9.75
CA ALA A 59 8.21 3.65 9.88
C ALA A 59 9.13 3.86 8.68
N GLU A 60 9.73 2.78 8.15
CA GLU A 60 10.59 2.87 6.96
C GLU A 60 9.81 3.26 5.71
N ALA A 61 8.61 2.71 5.51
CA ALA A 61 7.73 3.09 4.40
C ALA A 61 7.37 4.58 4.46
N GLN A 62 7.02 5.09 5.64
CA GLN A 62 6.73 6.51 5.87
C GLN A 62 7.96 7.40 5.64
N ARG A 63 9.14 6.97 6.09
CA ARG A 63 10.40 7.67 5.85
C ARG A 63 10.74 7.75 4.37
N LEU A 64 10.52 6.67 3.62
CA LEU A 64 10.73 6.64 2.17
C LEU A 64 9.74 7.55 1.44
N ALA A 65 8.47 7.56 1.83
CA ALA A 65 7.45 8.43 1.27
C ALA A 65 7.82 9.91 1.41
N LEU A 66 8.25 10.34 2.60
CA LEU A 66 8.72 11.72 2.83
C LEU A 66 9.98 12.08 2.05
N LYS A 67 10.84 11.10 1.72
CA LYS A 67 12.08 11.35 0.99
C LYS A 67 11.84 11.61 -0.50
N VAL A 68 10.76 11.06 -1.06
CA VAL A 68 10.47 11.13 -2.51
C VAL A 68 9.35 12.12 -2.85
N HIS A 69 8.64 12.64 -1.84
CA HIS A 69 7.67 13.71 -1.97
C HIS A 69 8.37 15.05 -2.21
#